data_AF-A0AB36CSQ9-F1
#
_entry.id   AF-A0AB36CSQ9-F1
#
_cell.length_a   1.000
_cell.length_b   1.000
_cell.length_c   1.000
_cell.angle_alpha   90.00
_cell.angle_beta   90.00
_cell.angle_gamma   90.00
#
_symmetry.space_group_name_H-M   'P 1'
#
loop_
_entity.id
_entity.type
_entity.pdbx_description
1 polymer ?
#
loop_
_entity_poly.entity_id
_entity_poly.type
_entity_poly.pdbx_seq_one_letter_code
_entity_poly.pdbx_strand_id
1 'polypeptide(L)' 'MNTPLLERHLAVLQLKHYLSLQQSAITQGDHRECRRVTTQLDRLVNEYGVSALIEAQDDYHE' A
#
# COMPACT_ATOMS: atom_id res chain seq x y z
N MET A 1 21.41 -15.61 0.77
CA MET A 1 20.68 -14.41 0.32
C MET A 1 19.23 -14.81 0.07
N ASN A 2 18.33 -14.52 1.02
CA ASN A 2 16.87 -14.74 0.93
C ASN A 2 16.13 -13.38 0.94
N THR A 3 16.76 -12.33 0.41
CA THR A 3 16.28 -10.94 0.44
C THR A 3 15.02 -10.65 -0.39
N PRO A 4 14.75 -11.30 -1.56
CA PRO A 4 13.59 -10.95 -2.39
C PRO A 4 12.25 -11.18 -1.71
N LEU A 5 12.15 -12.22 -0.87
CA LEU A 5 10.92 -12.58 -0.18
C LEU A 5 10.60 -11.61 0.96
N LEU A 6 11.64 -11.15 1.67
CA LEU A 6 11.52 -10.21 2.78
C LEU A 6 11.16 -8.81 2.28
N GLU A 7 11.80 -8.34 1.21
CA GLU A 7 11.52 -7.05 0.58
C GLU A 7 10.08 -7.00 0.05
N ARG A 8 9.63 -8.08 -0.62
CA ARG A 8 8.24 -8.21 -1.05
C ARG A 8 7.27 -8.18 0.13
N HIS A 9 7.54 -8.95 1.18
CA HIS A 9 6.67 -8.98 2.36
C HIS A 9 6.57 -7.61 3.04
N LEU A 10 7.70 -6.89 3.14
CA LEU A 10 7.72 -5.52 3.65
C LEU A 10 6.89 -4.57 2.77
N ALA A 11 7.00 -4.69 1.44
CA ALA A 11 6.22 -3.89 0.50
C ALA A 11 4.70 -4.14 0.65
N VAL A 12 4.28 -5.40 0.83
CA VAL A 12 2.88 -5.75 1.09
C VAL A 12 2.38 -5.09 2.37
N LEU A 13 3.14 -5.18 3.47
CA LEU A 13 2.78 -4.51 4.74
C LEU A 13 2.68 -2.98 4.58
N GLN A 14 3.58 -2.36 3.82
CA GLN A 14 3.54 -0.93 3.54
C GLN A 14 2.32 -0.55 2.71
N LEU A 15 1.97 -1.34 1.69
CA LEU A 15 0.76 -1.15 0.87
C LEU A 15 -0.49 -1.23 1.74
N LYS A 16 -0.60 -2.21 2.63
CA LYS A 16 -1.73 -2.32 3.59
C LYS A 16 -1.86 -1.08 4.47
N HIS A 17 -0.73 -0.59 5.00
CA HIS A 17 -0.72 0.62 5.82
C HIS A 17 -1.22 1.84 5.03
N TYR A 18 -0.74 2.02 3.80
CA TYR A 18 -1.17 3.14 2.97
C TYR A 18 -2.63 3.03 2.54
N LEU A 19 -3.17 1.83 2.28
CA LEU A 19 -4.60 1.64 2.01
C LEU A 19 -5.46 2.08 3.20
N SER A 20 -5.07 1.69 4.41
CA SER A 20 -5.75 2.12 5.65
C SER A 20 -5.69 3.65 5.84
N LEU A 21 -4.52 4.27 5.62
CA LEU A 21 -4.38 5.72 5.67
C LEU A 21 -5.23 6.43 4.62
N GLN A 22 -5.33 5.87 3.41
CA GLN A 22 -6.16 6.42 2.35
C GLN A 22 -7.63 6.45 2.77
N GLN A 23 -8.13 5.34 3.33
CA GLN A 23 -9.52 5.27 3.78
C GLN A 23 -9.81 6.22 4.95
N SER A 24 -8.87 6.34 5.89
CA SER A 24 -8.97 7.32 6.98
C SER A 24 -9.01 8.76 6.44
N ALA A 25 -8.11 9.11 5.52
CA ALA A 25 -8.05 10.43 4.90
C ALA A 25 -9.34 10.75 4.10
N ILE A 26 -9.91 9.77 3.38
CA ILE A 26 -11.19 9.91 2.70
C ILE A 26 -12.30 10.19 3.71
N THR A 27 -12.35 9.43 4.81
CA THR A 27 -13.36 9.57 5.87
C THR A 27 -13.29 10.93 6.54
N GLN A 28 -12.09 11.47 6.73
CA GLN A 28 -11.86 12.78 7.33
C GLN A 28 -11.97 13.95 6.32
N GLY A 29 -12.12 13.68 5.03
CA GLY A 29 -12.11 14.69 3.98
C GLY A 29 -10.74 15.35 3.76
N ASP A 30 -9.65 14.72 4.20
CA ASP A 30 -8.29 15.23 3.99
C ASP A 30 -7.79 14.88 2.58
N HIS A 31 -8.14 15.74 1.63
CA HIS A 31 -7.73 15.58 0.23
C HIS A 31 -6.22 15.67 0.01
N ARG A 32 -5.49 16.38 0.89
CA ARG A 32 -4.03 16.50 0.77
C ARG A 32 -3.39 15.16 1.12
N GLU A 33 -3.85 14.56 2.21
CA GLU A 33 -3.35 13.27 2.66
C GLU A 33 -3.76 12.15 1.71
N CYS A 34 -4.99 12.18 1.16
CA CYS A 34 -5.39 11.27 0.09
C CYS A 34 -4.41 11.28 -1.08
N ARG A 35 -4.06 12.47 -1.61
CA ARG A 35 -3.11 12.60 -2.72
C ARG A 35 -1.71 12.11 -2.36
N ARG A 36 -1.25 12.42 -1.15
CA ARG A 36 0.06 11.98 -0.65
C ARG A 36 0.13 10.46 -0.62
N VAL A 37 -0.89 9.82 -0.06
CA VAL A 37 -0.99 8.37 0.09
C VAL A 37 -1.10 7.67 -1.26
N THR A 38 -1.96 8.16 -2.16
CA THR A 38 -2.06 7.65 -3.54
C THR A 38 -0.69 7.67 -4.24
N THR A 39 0.08 8.75 -4.09
CA THR A 39 1.42 8.84 -4.68
C THR A 39 2.38 7.77 -4.14
N GLN A 40 2.25 7.40 -2.86
CA GLN A 40 3.09 6.34 -2.27
C GLN A 40 2.65 4.94 -2.73
N LEU A 41 1.33 4.71 -2.83
CA LEU A 41 0.79 3.48 -3.39
C LEU A 41 1.28 3.27 -4.83
N ASP A 42 1.21 4.30 -5.67
CA ASP A 42 1.69 4.23 -7.06
C ASP A 42 3.19 3.89 -7.14
N ARG A 43 4.01 4.43 -6.24
CA ARG A 43 5.46 4.12 -6.20
C ARG A 43 5.71 2.66 -5.85
N LEU A 44 5.07 2.16 -4.79
CA LEU A 44 5.21 0.77 -4.34
C LEU A 44 4.68 -0.21 -5.38
N VAL A 45 3.58 0.11 -6.06
CA VAL A 45 3.03 -0.71 -7.16
C VAL A 45 3.98 -0.74 -8.36
N ASN A 46 4.60 0.38 -8.71
CA ASN A 46 5.58 0.41 -9.81
C ASN A 46 6.85 -0.38 -9.49
N GLU A 47 7.26 -0.44 -8.22
CA GLU A 47 8.48 -1.14 -7.79
C GLU A 47 8.26 -2.64 -7.59
N TYR A 48 7.15 -3.04 -6.94
CA TYR A 48 6.87 -4.43 -6.53
C TYR A 48 5.78 -5.11 -7.35
N GLY A 49 5.15 -4.38 -8.28
CA GLY A 49 4.10 -4.86 -9.17
C GLY A 49 2.70 -4.85 -8.56
N VAL A 50 1.69 -4.89 -9.45
CA VAL A 50 0.27 -4.92 -9.07
C VAL A 50 -0.08 -6.14 -8.22
N SER A 51 0.64 -7.26 -8.37
CA SER A 51 0.42 -8.46 -7.58
C SER A 51 0.63 -8.25 -6.08
N ALA A 52 1.55 -7.35 -5.67
CA ALA A 52 1.75 -7.03 -4.26
C ALA A 52 0.62 -6.15 -3.70
N LEU A 53 -0.02 -5.35 -4.55
CA LEU A 53 -1.20 -4.56 -4.18
C LEU A 53 -2.44 -5.44 -4.02
N ILE A 54 -2.62 -6.43 -4.89
CA ILE A 54 -3.72 -7.40 -4.76
C ILE A 54 -3.56 -8.18 -3.45
N GLU A 55 -2.37 -8.71 -3.17
CA GLU A 55 -2.05 -9.40 -1.90
C GLU A 55 -2.33 -8.51 -0.69
N ALA A 56 -1.92 -7.24 -0.73
CA ALA A 56 -2.21 -6.28 0.33
C ALA A 56 -3.71 -6.00 0.49
N GLN A 57 -4.48 -5.94 -0.60
CA GLN A 57 -5.93 -5.75 -0.54
C GLN A 57 -6.64 -6.97 0.02
N ASP A 58 -6.27 -8.17 -0.42
CA ASP A 58 -6.87 -9.43 0.06
C ASP A 58 -6.66 -9.55 1.57
N ASP A 59 -5.42 -9.38 2.05
CA ASP A 59 -5.14 -9.46 3.48
C ASP A 59 -5.68 -8.26 4.29
N TYR A 60 -6.15 -7.19 3.64
CA TYR A 60 -6.80 -6.05 4.33
C TYR A 60 -8.30 -6.32 4.56
N HIS A 61 -8.90 -7.20 3.76
CA HIS A 61 -10.32 -7.56 3.85
C HIS A 61 -10.60 -8.86 4.62
N GLU A 62 -9.58 -9.66 4.95
CA GLU A 62 -9.64 -10.72 5.97
C GLU A 62 -9.62 -10.15 7.40
#